data_AF-A0A0A2XK28-F1
#
_entry.id   AF-A0A0A2XK28-F1
#
_cell.length_a   1.000
_cell.length_b   1.000
_cell.length_c   1.000
_cell.angle_alpha   90.00
_cell.angle_beta   90.00
_cell.angle_gamma   90.00
#
_symmetry.space_group_name_H-M   'P 1'
#
loop_
_entity.id
_entity.type
_entity.pdbx_description
1 polymer ?
#
loop_
_entity_poly.entity_id
_entity_poly.type
_entity_poly.pdbx_seq_one_letter_code
_entity_poly.pdbx_strand_id
1 'polypeptide(L)'
;MVAVLLLLSVAFFCWHQQQHAILSDTPSVCFNVESSLHLLCYLLIALACYFLTMKSWAVGLYYVLYAVCYQVAILDYQYQRISVIHCYLLLVCALLLAAFEINSLALFDAVISFSTAFVSGLLLYLLLYLSGKTNALGLGDVLLFPSLALLISVYFLPYLLLISSIIAILHYLLLSGGRGRYIPFAPSLVIAALSLFLLQESGKLSFLY
;
A
#
# COMPACT_ATOMS: atom_id res chain seq x y z
N MET A 1 14.85 12.18 -12.93
CA MET A 1 15.76 11.06 -12.59
C MET A 1 16.57 11.31 -11.31
N VAL A 2 17.34 12.41 -11.20
CA VAL A 2 18.14 12.72 -9.98
C VAL A 2 17.26 12.98 -8.74
N ALA A 3 16.10 13.63 -8.90
CA ALA A 3 15.16 13.86 -7.80
C ALA A 3 14.55 12.56 -7.21
N VAL A 4 14.37 11.53 -8.06
CA VAL A 4 13.85 10.22 -7.66
C VAL A 4 14.92 9.43 -6.90
N LEU A 5 16.18 9.52 -7.35
CA LEU A 5 17.34 8.97 -6.64
C LEU A 5 17.59 9.68 -5.30
N LEU A 6 17.37 11.00 -5.24
CA LEU A 6 17.42 11.77 -3.99
C LEU A 6 16.30 11.37 -3.03
N LEU A 7 15.07 11.19 -3.51
CA LEU A 7 13.95 10.68 -2.71
C LEU A 7 14.21 9.25 -2.19
N LEU A 8 14.78 8.37 -3.02
CA LEU A 8 15.21 7.03 -2.60
C LEU A 8 16.33 7.10 -1.56
N SER A 9 17.27 8.03 -1.70
CA SER A 9 18.36 8.21 -0.72
C SER A 9 17.87 8.79 0.60
N VAL A 10 16.87 9.69 0.58
CA VAL A 10 16.23 10.24 1.78
C VAL A 10 15.36 9.18 2.45
N ALA A 11 14.66 8.34 1.69
CA ALA A 11 13.93 7.19 2.21
C ALA A 11 14.88 6.15 2.83
N PHE A 12 16.04 5.92 2.23
CA PHE A 12 17.10 5.05 2.75
C PHE A 12 17.79 5.63 4.00
N PHE A 13 17.90 6.96 4.10
CA PHE A 13 18.43 7.66 5.26
C PHE A 13 17.44 7.67 6.43
N CYS A 14 16.14 7.91 6.16
CA CYS A 14 15.06 7.72 7.14
C CYS A 14 14.96 6.26 7.60
N TRP A 15 15.18 5.30 6.71
CA TRP A 15 15.32 3.86 7.01
C TRP A 15 16.45 3.58 8.03
N HIS A 16 17.63 4.18 7.84
CA HIS A 16 18.76 4.01 8.77
C HIS A 16 18.51 4.68 10.13
N GLN A 17 17.88 5.86 10.15
CA GLN A 17 17.61 6.60 11.37
C GLN A 17 16.51 5.95 12.24
N GLN A 18 15.52 5.33 11.62
CA GLN A 18 14.45 4.62 12.32
C GLN A 18 14.93 3.27 12.91
N GLN A 19 15.95 2.63 12.33
CA GLN A 19 16.58 1.46 12.95
C GLN A 19 17.29 1.81 14.26
N HIS A 20 17.96 2.96 14.35
CA HIS A 20 18.66 3.36 15.59
C HIS A 20 17.74 3.76 16.74
N ALA A 21 16.58 4.36 16.45
CA ALA A 21 15.61 4.75 17.49
C ALA A 21 14.83 3.55 18.07
N ILE A 22 14.69 2.45 17.30
CA ILE A 22 14.02 1.22 17.75
C ILE A 22 15.00 0.29 18.50
N LEU A 23 16.31 0.51 18.36
CA LEU A 23 17.38 -0.29 18.98
C LEU A 23 17.72 0.10 20.43
N SER A 24 17.21 1.22 20.96
CA SER A 24 17.53 1.66 22.33
C SER A 24 16.66 1.03 23.43
N ASP A 25 15.48 0.49 23.10
CA ASP A 25 14.58 -0.11 24.08
C ASP A 25 14.27 -1.57 23.72
N THR A 26 15.15 -2.48 24.11
CA THR A 26 14.93 -3.94 24.02
C THR A 26 14.14 -4.43 25.24
N PRO A 27 13.29 -5.49 25.16
CA PRO A 27 13.80 -6.84 24.92
C PRO A 27 13.02 -7.67 23.88
N SER A 28 13.79 -8.47 23.15
CA SER A 28 13.40 -9.72 22.47
C SER A 28 12.20 -9.66 21.51
N VAL A 29 12.41 -9.11 20.32
CA VAL A 29 11.84 -9.76 19.13
C VAL A 29 13.03 -10.30 18.34
N CYS A 30 13.23 -11.61 18.46
CA CYS A 30 14.04 -12.38 17.55
C CYS A 30 13.43 -12.23 16.14
N PHE A 31 13.70 -11.12 15.43
CA PHE A 31 13.65 -11.08 13.97
C PHE A 31 14.92 -11.78 13.45
N ASN A 32 15.04 -13.06 13.81
CA ASN A 32 16.23 -13.86 13.58
C ASN A 32 16.01 -14.62 12.27
N VAL A 33 16.82 -14.29 11.26
CA VAL A 33 17.02 -15.04 10.01
C VAL A 33 15.86 -15.04 8.99
N GLU A 34 14.58 -15.04 9.39
CA GLU A 34 13.45 -15.08 8.45
C GLU A 34 13.23 -13.77 7.66
N SER A 35 13.53 -12.61 8.27
CA SER A 35 13.39 -11.31 7.59
C SER A 35 14.42 -11.11 6.48
N SER A 36 15.64 -11.61 6.67
CA SER A 36 16.69 -11.62 5.64
C SER A 36 16.36 -12.58 4.50
N LEU A 37 15.71 -13.72 4.79
CA LEU A 37 15.26 -14.65 3.75
C LEU A 37 14.10 -14.09 2.94
N HIS A 38 13.16 -13.38 3.56
CA HIS A 38 12.12 -12.64 2.84
C HIS A 38 12.72 -11.54 1.97
N LEU A 39 13.65 -10.75 2.50
CA LEU A 39 14.32 -9.69 1.75
C LEU A 39 15.17 -10.25 0.59
N LEU A 40 15.84 -11.38 0.80
CA LEU A 40 16.59 -12.11 -0.22
C LEU A 40 15.66 -12.74 -1.27
N CYS A 41 14.48 -13.24 -0.87
CA CYS A 41 13.44 -13.68 -1.80
C CYS A 41 12.87 -12.51 -2.61
N TYR A 42 12.59 -11.35 -2.00
CA TYR A 42 12.16 -10.16 -2.73
C TYR A 42 13.25 -9.66 -3.69
N LEU A 43 14.51 -9.71 -3.27
CA LEU A 43 15.66 -9.34 -4.10
C LEU A 43 15.88 -10.36 -5.22
N LEU A 44 15.70 -11.65 -4.99
CA LEU A 44 15.76 -12.70 -6.01
C LEU A 44 14.58 -12.64 -6.99
N ILE A 45 13.37 -12.30 -6.54
CA ILE A 45 12.22 -12.07 -7.41
C ILE A 45 12.44 -10.81 -8.24
N ALA A 46 12.92 -9.72 -7.64
CA ALA A 46 13.28 -8.50 -8.36
C ALA A 46 14.41 -8.74 -9.37
N LEU A 47 15.42 -9.54 -9.01
CA LEU A 47 16.54 -9.92 -9.87
C LEU A 47 16.12 -10.92 -10.96
N ALA A 48 15.20 -11.85 -10.68
CA ALA A 48 14.60 -12.73 -11.68
C ALA A 48 13.72 -11.96 -12.65
N CYS A 49 12.95 -10.97 -12.17
CA CYS A 49 12.25 -10.00 -13.02
C CYS A 49 13.25 -9.18 -13.86
N TYR A 50 14.39 -8.77 -13.30
CA TYR A 50 15.47 -8.09 -14.03
C TYR A 50 16.13 -9.00 -15.10
N PHE A 51 16.27 -10.30 -14.87
CA PHE A 51 16.81 -11.23 -15.87
C PHE A 51 15.79 -11.66 -16.94
N LEU A 52 14.49 -11.69 -16.62
CA LEU A 52 13.40 -11.84 -17.60
C LEU A 52 13.20 -10.56 -18.45
N THR A 53 13.85 -9.46 -18.07
CA THR A 53 13.85 -8.15 -18.73
C THR A 53 14.83 -8.09 -19.90
N MET A 54 14.55 -8.84 -20.96
CA MET A 54 15.02 -8.49 -22.30
C MET A 54 13.87 -8.19 -23.27
N LYS A 55 12.60 -8.17 -22.79
CA LYS A 55 11.47 -7.77 -23.66
C LYS A 55 10.36 -6.92 -23.02
N SER A 56 10.08 -6.99 -21.71
CA SER A 56 8.93 -6.25 -21.13
C SER A 56 9.06 -5.93 -19.62
N TRP A 57 10.00 -5.08 -19.22
CA TRP A 57 10.21 -4.64 -17.82
C TRP A 57 8.93 -4.11 -17.12
N ALA A 58 8.02 -3.49 -17.87
CA ALA A 58 6.74 -2.99 -17.37
C ALA A 58 5.86 -4.10 -16.77
N VAL A 59 5.89 -5.31 -17.35
CA VAL A 59 5.13 -6.46 -16.85
C VAL A 59 5.66 -6.93 -15.49
N GLY A 60 6.98 -6.86 -15.31
CA GLY A 60 7.62 -7.17 -14.02
C GLY A 60 7.15 -6.24 -12.90
N LEU A 61 7.01 -4.95 -13.17
CA LEU A 61 6.51 -3.97 -12.20
C LEU A 61 5.07 -4.26 -11.76
N TYR A 62 4.20 -4.70 -12.68
CA TYR A 62 2.85 -5.14 -12.33
C TYR A 62 2.87 -6.34 -11.38
N TYR A 63 3.68 -7.37 -11.67
CA TYR A 63 3.79 -8.54 -10.79
C TYR A 63 4.31 -8.17 -9.39
N VAL A 64 5.29 -7.27 -9.30
CA VAL A 64 5.80 -6.78 -8.01
C VAL A 64 4.69 -6.03 -7.25
N LEU A 65 3.94 -5.15 -7.91
CA LEU A 65 2.81 -4.45 -7.30
C LEU A 65 1.78 -5.42 -6.74
N TYR A 66 1.34 -6.42 -7.54
CA TYR A 66 0.39 -7.43 -7.09
C TYR A 66 0.92 -8.27 -5.92
N ALA A 67 2.21 -8.65 -5.95
CA ALA A 67 2.83 -9.41 -4.87
C ALA A 67 2.87 -8.61 -3.56
N VAL A 68 3.17 -7.31 -3.63
CA VAL A 68 3.19 -6.42 -2.46
C VAL A 68 1.79 -6.22 -1.90
N CYS A 69 0.80 -5.95 -2.76
CA CYS A 69 -0.62 -5.90 -2.40
C CYS A 69 -1.09 -7.17 -1.69
N TYR A 70 -0.75 -8.34 -2.24
CA TYR A 70 -1.08 -9.64 -1.66
C TYR A 70 -0.43 -9.85 -0.29
N GLN A 71 0.86 -9.51 -0.16
CA GLN A 71 1.58 -9.62 1.11
C GLN A 71 0.94 -8.75 2.20
N VAL A 72 0.60 -7.51 1.86
CA VAL A 72 -0.06 -6.58 2.78
C VAL A 72 -1.41 -7.13 3.24
N ALA A 73 -2.21 -7.67 2.32
CA ALA A 73 -3.50 -8.27 2.62
C ALA A 73 -3.37 -9.48 3.56
N ILE A 74 -2.38 -10.36 3.34
CA ILE A 74 -2.13 -11.52 4.22
C ILE A 74 -1.63 -11.10 5.59
N LEU A 75 -0.69 -10.16 5.66
CA LEU A 75 -0.12 -9.72 6.93
C LEU A 75 -1.19 -9.11 7.83
N ASP A 76 -2.10 -8.30 7.26
CA ASP A 76 -3.24 -7.78 8.00
C ASP A 76 -4.23 -8.87 8.40
N TYR A 77 -4.52 -9.83 7.51
CA TYR A 77 -5.43 -10.94 7.82
C TYR A 77 -4.90 -11.85 8.95
N GLN A 78 -3.61 -12.15 8.96
CA GLN A 78 -2.99 -13.08 9.92
C GLN A 78 -2.56 -12.39 11.22
N TYR A 79 -1.93 -11.22 11.13
CA TYR A 79 -1.28 -10.56 12.26
C TYR A 79 -1.96 -9.26 12.69
N GLN A 80 -2.98 -8.79 11.97
CA GLN A 80 -3.70 -7.53 12.24
C GLN A 80 -2.76 -6.33 12.34
N ARG A 81 -1.62 -6.40 11.64
CA ARG A 81 -0.56 -5.42 11.67
C ARG A 81 -0.09 -5.18 10.26
N ILE A 82 -0.24 -3.95 9.81
CA ILE A 82 0.29 -3.49 8.54
C ILE A 82 1.69 -2.93 8.79
N SER A 83 2.69 -3.59 8.22
CA SER A 83 4.06 -3.12 8.26
C SER A 83 4.24 -1.94 7.30
N VAL A 84 4.70 -0.82 7.84
CA VAL A 84 4.95 0.44 7.13
C VAL A 84 5.89 0.26 5.93
N ILE A 85 6.81 -0.72 5.99
CA ILE A 85 7.75 -1.03 4.91
C ILE A 85 7.01 -1.42 3.62
N HIS A 86 5.93 -2.19 3.75
CA HIS A 86 5.17 -2.65 2.58
C HIS A 86 4.38 -1.50 1.95
N CYS A 87 3.89 -0.55 2.76
CA CYS A 87 3.25 0.68 2.27
C CYS A 87 4.25 1.54 1.48
N TYR A 88 5.48 1.69 1.96
CA TYR A 88 6.52 2.42 1.21
C TYR A 88 6.91 1.72 -0.09
N LEU A 89 7.03 0.39 -0.07
CA LEU A 89 7.32 -0.38 -1.27
C LEU A 89 6.19 -0.20 -2.30
N LEU A 90 4.94 -0.29 -1.85
CA LEU A 90 3.76 -0.06 -2.70
C LEU A 90 3.74 1.36 -3.28
N LEU A 91 4.06 2.36 -2.47
CA LEU A 91 4.19 3.76 -2.90
C LEU A 91 5.26 3.93 -3.98
N VAL A 92 6.43 3.32 -3.80
CA VAL A 92 7.52 3.40 -4.80
C VAL A 92 7.12 2.68 -6.08
N CYS A 93 6.50 1.50 -6.00
CA CYS A 93 5.99 0.80 -7.17
C CYS A 93 4.97 1.64 -7.94
N ALA A 94 3.97 2.19 -7.25
CA ALA A 94 2.93 3.00 -7.88
C ALA A 94 3.50 4.27 -8.54
N LEU A 95 4.46 4.95 -7.88
CA LEU A 95 5.15 6.09 -8.47
C LEU A 95 6.00 5.69 -9.68
N LEU A 96 6.66 4.54 -9.67
CA LEU A 96 7.42 4.05 -10.83
C LEU A 96 6.49 3.75 -12.01
N LEU A 97 5.32 3.14 -11.76
CA LEU A 97 4.32 2.92 -12.81
C LEU A 97 3.90 4.24 -13.47
N ALA A 98 3.60 5.27 -12.67
CA ALA A 98 3.19 6.57 -13.18
C ALA A 98 4.34 7.37 -13.82
N ALA A 99 5.55 7.30 -13.27
CA ALA A 99 6.72 8.02 -13.78
C ALA A 99 7.21 7.51 -15.13
N PHE A 100 6.93 6.24 -15.43
CA PHE A 100 7.26 5.60 -16.70
C PHE A 100 6.09 5.52 -17.67
N GLU A 101 4.96 6.18 -17.36
CA GLU A 101 3.75 6.19 -18.20
C GLU A 101 3.25 4.76 -18.50
N ILE A 102 3.44 3.82 -17.56
CA ILE A 102 3.03 2.42 -17.68
C ILE A 102 1.55 2.26 -17.34
N ASN A 103 1.03 3.09 -16.44
CA ASN A 103 -0.38 3.17 -16.14
C ASN A 103 -1.04 4.34 -16.90
N SER A 104 -2.37 4.30 -16.97
CA SER A 104 -3.23 5.33 -17.56
C SER A 104 -3.20 6.68 -16.82
N LEU A 105 -2.72 6.72 -15.58
CA LEU A 105 -2.79 7.89 -14.70
C LEU A 105 -1.49 8.70 -14.79
N ALA A 106 -1.60 9.95 -15.24
CA ALA A 106 -0.44 10.84 -15.27
C ALA A 106 0.18 11.01 -13.87
N LEU A 107 1.51 11.15 -13.81
CA LEU A 107 2.25 11.32 -12.55
C LEU A 107 1.69 12.46 -11.68
N PHE A 108 1.28 13.57 -12.32
CA PHE A 108 0.69 14.70 -11.62
C PHE A 108 -0.62 14.33 -10.92
N ASP A 109 -1.52 13.64 -11.62
CA ASP A 109 -2.80 13.20 -11.06
C ASP A 109 -2.62 12.14 -9.97
N ALA A 110 -1.64 11.25 -10.13
CA ALA A 110 -1.26 10.29 -9.10
C ALA A 110 -0.80 10.99 -7.81
N VAL A 111 0.04 12.04 -7.93
CA VAL A 111 0.49 12.83 -6.77
C VAL A 111 -0.68 13.60 -6.14
N ILE A 112 -1.61 14.14 -6.92
CA ILE A 112 -2.82 14.76 -6.37
C ILE A 112 -3.62 13.71 -5.59
N SER A 113 -3.85 12.52 -6.16
CA SER A 113 -4.57 11.43 -5.49
C SER A 113 -3.91 11.00 -4.18
N PHE A 114 -2.59 10.86 -4.19
CA PHE A 114 -1.82 10.62 -2.98
C PHE A 114 -2.03 11.72 -1.94
N SER A 115 -1.90 12.98 -2.34
CA SER A 115 -1.96 14.12 -1.43
C SER A 115 -3.34 14.27 -0.79
N THR A 116 -4.41 14.10 -1.56
CA THR A 116 -5.79 14.19 -1.06
C THR A 116 -6.10 13.03 -0.12
N ALA A 117 -5.70 11.81 -0.50
CA ALA A 117 -5.83 10.64 0.35
C ALA A 117 -5.03 10.78 1.66
N PHE A 118 -3.79 11.27 1.59
CA PHE A 118 -2.93 11.47 2.75
C PHE A 118 -3.49 12.52 3.72
N VAL A 119 -3.93 13.67 3.20
CA VAL A 119 -4.56 14.72 4.03
C VAL A 119 -5.84 14.19 4.68
N SER A 120 -6.68 13.47 3.94
CA SER A 120 -7.92 12.90 4.49
C SER A 120 -7.64 11.83 5.57
N GLY A 121 -6.66 10.96 5.36
CA GLY A 121 -6.22 9.95 6.32
C GLY A 121 -5.64 10.57 7.60
N LEU A 122 -4.80 11.60 7.47
CA LEU A 122 -4.28 12.36 8.61
C LEU A 122 -5.37 13.11 9.37
N LEU A 123 -6.32 13.72 8.67
CA LEU A 123 -7.43 14.43 9.28
C LEU A 123 -8.31 13.46 10.08
N LEU A 124 -8.58 12.28 9.53
CA LEU A 124 -9.32 11.23 10.23
C LEU A 124 -8.55 10.69 11.44
N TYR A 125 -7.24 10.48 11.30
CA TYR A 125 -6.37 10.10 12.42
C TYR A 125 -6.42 11.14 13.54
N LEU A 126 -6.32 12.43 13.21
CA LEU A 126 -6.40 13.53 14.16
C LEU A 126 -7.77 13.60 14.84
N LEU A 127 -8.87 13.44 14.11
CA LEU A 127 -10.22 13.41 14.68
C LEU A 127 -10.39 12.26 15.68
N LEU A 128 -9.86 11.08 15.36
CA LEU A 128 -9.90 9.92 16.27
C LEU A 128 -9.02 10.14 17.50
N TYR A 129 -7.85 10.74 17.32
CA TYR A 129 -6.97 11.13 18.41
C TYR A 129 -7.65 12.12 19.37
N LEU A 130 -8.24 13.19 18.83
CA LEU A 130 -9.00 14.18 19.61
C LEU A 130 -10.23 13.57 20.31
N SER A 131 -10.83 12.55 19.73
CA SER A 131 -11.95 11.81 20.32
C SER A 131 -11.52 10.81 21.41
N GLY A 132 -10.22 10.75 21.75
CA GLY A 132 -9.67 9.82 22.74
C GLY A 132 -9.56 8.36 22.26
N LYS A 133 -9.77 8.10 20.96
CA LYS A 133 -9.70 6.77 20.35
C LYS A 133 -8.35 6.54 19.67
N THR A 134 -7.26 6.67 20.43
CA THR A 134 -5.87 6.64 19.90
C THR A 134 -5.48 5.31 19.26
N ASN A 135 -6.18 4.21 19.56
CA ASN A 135 -5.87 2.87 19.05
C ASN A 135 -6.79 2.42 17.90
N ALA A 136 -7.67 3.30 17.41
CA ALA A 136 -8.64 2.93 16.38
C ALA A 136 -8.06 2.89 14.97
N LEU A 137 -6.98 3.62 14.70
CA LEU A 137 -6.29 3.61 13.40
C LEU A 137 -4.79 3.44 13.60
N GLY A 138 -4.20 2.43 12.96
CA GLY A 138 -2.76 2.25 12.92
C GLY A 138 -2.10 3.22 11.94
N LEU A 139 -0.83 3.55 12.20
CA LEU A 139 0.00 4.30 11.24
C LEU A 139 0.09 3.58 9.88
N GLY A 140 0.04 2.24 9.88
CA GLY A 140 -0.02 1.44 8.67
C GLY A 140 -1.28 1.71 7.85
N ASP A 141 -2.46 1.85 8.48
CA ASP A 141 -3.71 2.17 7.79
C ASP A 141 -3.66 3.57 7.16
N VAL A 142 -3.11 4.54 7.90
CA VAL A 142 -2.93 5.92 7.45
C VAL A 142 -2.02 5.99 6.21
N LEU A 143 -1.03 5.11 6.09
CA LEU A 143 -0.10 5.07 4.95
C LEU A 143 -0.56 4.14 3.82
N LEU A 144 -1.33 3.10 4.12
CA LEU A 144 -1.83 2.16 3.14
C LEU A 144 -2.87 2.81 2.21
N PHE A 145 -3.81 3.58 2.75
CA PHE A 145 -4.82 4.23 1.92
C PHE A 145 -4.23 5.21 0.88
N PRO A 146 -3.31 6.13 1.24
CA PRO A 146 -2.65 7.02 0.29
C PRO A 146 -1.71 6.30 -0.68
N SER A 147 -1.03 5.23 -0.25
CA SER A 147 -0.17 4.47 -1.15
C SER A 147 -0.98 3.76 -2.25
N LEU A 148 -2.17 3.23 -1.93
CA LEU A 148 -3.10 2.69 -2.94
C LEU A 148 -3.73 3.80 -3.81
N ALA A 149 -3.95 4.98 -3.25
CA ALA A 149 -4.48 6.14 -3.98
C ALA A 149 -3.60 6.54 -5.18
N LEU A 150 -2.28 6.31 -5.13
CA LEU A 150 -1.38 6.58 -6.26
C LEU A 150 -1.73 5.82 -7.55
N LEU A 151 -2.43 4.70 -7.43
CA LEU A 151 -2.81 3.89 -8.59
C LEU A 151 -4.08 4.42 -9.27
N ILE A 152 -4.86 5.25 -8.58
CA ILE A 152 -6.25 5.52 -8.95
C ILE A 152 -6.47 7.03 -9.01
N SER A 153 -7.29 7.48 -9.96
CA SER A 153 -7.66 8.89 -10.04
C SER A 153 -8.37 9.39 -8.77
N VAL A 154 -8.13 10.66 -8.41
CA VAL A 154 -8.71 11.35 -7.24
C VAL A 154 -10.23 11.16 -7.14
N TYR A 155 -10.92 11.20 -8.28
CA TYR A 155 -12.38 11.12 -8.34
C TYR A 155 -12.92 9.76 -7.88
N PHE A 156 -12.09 8.70 -7.95
CA PHE A 156 -12.47 7.36 -7.52
C PHE A 156 -12.11 7.07 -6.05
N LEU A 157 -11.47 7.99 -5.33
CA LEU A 157 -11.13 7.79 -3.91
C LEU A 157 -12.35 7.54 -3.00
N PRO A 158 -13.48 8.26 -3.14
CA PRO A 158 -14.68 7.96 -2.36
C PRO A 158 -15.23 6.57 -2.68
N TYR A 159 -15.20 6.18 -3.96
CA TYR A 159 -15.65 4.86 -4.41
C TYR A 159 -14.74 3.75 -3.88
N LEU A 160 -13.44 4.00 -3.76
CA LEU A 160 -12.50 3.05 -3.16
C LEU A 160 -12.89 2.71 -1.72
N LEU A 161 -13.15 3.73 -0.89
CA LEU A 161 -13.59 3.53 0.50
C LEU A 161 -15.00 2.91 0.59
N LEU A 162 -15.90 3.29 -0.33
CA LEU A 162 -17.24 2.71 -0.38
C LEU A 162 -17.17 1.22 -0.72
N ILE A 163 -16.46 0.84 -1.79
CA ILE A 163 -16.32 -0.56 -2.22
C ILE A 163 -15.59 -1.36 -1.14
N SER A 164 -14.51 -0.82 -0.55
CA SER A 164 -13.80 -1.52 0.52
C SER A 164 -14.70 -1.76 1.74
N SER A 165 -15.52 -0.78 2.13
CA SER A 165 -16.45 -0.95 3.25
C SER A 165 -17.53 -1.99 2.97
N ILE A 166 -18.09 -2.02 1.74
CA ILE A 166 -19.06 -3.05 1.32
C ILE A 166 -18.42 -4.44 1.38
N ILE A 167 -17.20 -4.60 0.85
CA ILE A 167 -16.46 -5.87 0.90
C ILE A 167 -16.21 -6.30 2.34
N ALA A 168 -15.78 -5.38 3.19
CA ALA A 168 -15.52 -5.64 4.61
C ALA A 168 -16.79 -6.08 5.36
N ILE A 169 -17.93 -5.42 5.12
CA ILE A 169 -19.23 -5.77 5.71
C ILE A 169 -19.71 -7.13 5.21
N LEU A 170 -19.63 -7.39 3.90
CA LEU A 170 -20.00 -8.69 3.33
C LEU A 170 -19.14 -9.81 3.91
N HIS A 171 -17.83 -9.60 4.00
CA HIS A 171 -16.92 -10.55 4.64
C HIS A 171 -17.30 -10.81 6.10
N TYR A 172 -17.62 -9.77 6.87
CA TYR A 172 -18.08 -9.91 8.25
C TYR A 172 -19.40 -10.71 8.37
N LEU A 173 -20.38 -10.42 7.51
CA LEU A 173 -21.67 -11.10 7.51
C LEU A 173 -21.55 -12.58 7.13
N LEU A 174 -20.74 -12.90 6.11
CA LEU A 174 -20.63 -14.25 5.55
C LEU A 174 -19.72 -15.17 6.39
N LEU A 175 -18.59 -14.66 6.89
CA LEU A 175 -17.54 -15.50 7.50
C LEU A 175 -17.50 -15.41 9.03
N SER A 176 -17.93 -14.29 9.62
CA SER A 176 -17.84 -14.10 11.08
C SER A 176 -19.08 -14.52 11.86
N GLY A 177 -20.22 -14.79 11.19
CA GLY A 177 -21.43 -15.32 11.84
C GLY A 177 -21.88 -14.53 13.08
N GLY A 178 -21.61 -13.22 13.14
CA GLY A 178 -21.93 -12.35 14.26
C GLY A 178 -21.05 -12.48 15.51
N ARG A 179 -20.01 -13.34 15.52
CA ARG A 179 -19.12 -13.50 16.68
C ARG A 179 -17.94 -12.54 16.62
N GLY A 180 -18.19 -11.26 16.88
CA GLY A 180 -17.24 -10.25 17.41
C GLY A 180 -15.78 -10.26 16.94
N ARG A 181 -15.48 -10.78 15.75
CA ARG A 181 -14.12 -10.92 15.23
C ARG A 181 -13.74 -9.64 14.50
N TYR A 182 -12.51 -9.21 14.77
CA TYR A 182 -11.83 -8.10 14.10
C TYR A 182 -11.96 -8.22 12.58
N ILE A 183 -12.27 -7.10 11.92
CA ILE A 183 -12.43 -7.02 10.47
C ILE A 183 -11.10 -6.52 9.89
N PRO A 184 -10.35 -7.34 9.12
CA PRO A 184 -9.09 -6.91 8.54
C PRO A 184 -9.37 -5.86 7.45
N PHE A 185 -8.75 -4.70 7.59
CA PHE A 185 -8.99 -3.51 6.77
C PHE A 185 -8.26 -3.61 5.43
N ALA A 186 -6.98 -3.98 5.45
CA ALA A 186 -6.12 -4.02 4.27
C ALA A 186 -6.62 -4.93 3.13
N PRO A 187 -7.09 -6.18 3.35
CA PRO A 187 -7.52 -7.03 2.24
C PRO A 187 -8.71 -6.43 1.50
N SER A 188 -9.68 -5.85 2.22
CA SER A 188 -10.84 -5.20 1.60
C SER A 188 -10.44 -3.98 0.78
N LEU A 189 -9.48 -3.20 1.28
CA LEU A 189 -9.00 -1.99 0.62
C LEU A 189 -8.14 -2.31 -0.61
N VAL A 190 -7.27 -3.32 -0.52
CA VAL A 190 -6.45 -3.80 -1.64
C VAL A 190 -7.32 -4.35 -2.76
N ILE A 191 -8.34 -5.17 -2.45
CA ILE A 191 -9.25 -5.71 -3.47
C ILE A 191 -10.01 -4.58 -4.18
N ALA A 192 -10.50 -3.59 -3.42
CA ALA A 192 -11.17 -2.42 -3.98
C ALA A 192 -10.23 -1.58 -4.86
N ALA A 193 -8.99 -1.39 -4.44
CA ALA A 193 -8.00 -0.65 -5.20
C ALA A 193 -7.64 -1.34 -6.52
N LEU A 194 -7.38 -2.65 -6.48
CA LEU A 194 -7.04 -3.42 -7.68
C LEU A 194 -8.20 -3.49 -8.66
N SER A 195 -9.45 -3.60 -8.18
CA SER A 195 -10.62 -3.63 -9.07
C SER A 195 -10.83 -2.29 -9.77
N LEU A 196 -10.72 -1.17 -9.05
CA LEU A 196 -10.79 0.18 -9.62
C LEU A 196 -9.62 0.45 -10.58
N PHE A 197 -8.41 0.03 -10.22
CA PHE A 197 -7.24 0.14 -11.07
C PHE A 197 -7.44 -0.60 -12.40
N LEU A 198 -7.89 -1.85 -12.37
CA LEU A 198 -8.19 -2.63 -13.58
C LEU A 198 -9.31 -2.02 -14.42
N LEU A 199 -10.35 -1.48 -13.77
CA LEU A 199 -11.43 -0.78 -14.47
C LEU A 199 -10.92 0.49 -15.16
N GLN A 200 -10.02 1.24 -14.52
CA GLN A 200 -9.41 2.45 -15.07
C GLN A 200 -8.55 2.12 -16.30
N GLU A 201 -7.67 1.13 -16.18
CA GLU A 201 -6.83 0.64 -17.29
C GLU A 201 -7.65 0.08 -18.46
N SER A 202 -8.80 -0.54 -18.18
CA SER A 202 -9.68 -1.07 -19.24
C SER A 202 -10.41 0.02 -20.05
N GLY A 203 -10.26 1.30 -19.69
CA GLY A 203 -10.97 2.43 -20.31
C GLY A 203 -12.47 2.48 -20.00
N LYS A 204 -13.02 1.51 -19.26
CA LYS A 204 -14.46 1.47 -18.92
C LYS A 204 -14.89 2.59 -17.97
N LEU A 205 -13.95 3.22 -17.29
CA LEU A 205 -14.18 4.38 -16.42
C LEU A 205 -14.09 5.73 -17.14
N SER A 206 -13.78 5.76 -18.45
CA SER A 206 -13.80 7.01 -19.24
C SER A 206 -15.21 7.58 -19.46
N PHE A 207 -16.25 6.89 -18.99
CA PHE A 207 -17.66 7.26 -19.16
C PHE A 207 -18.24 8.09 -18.00
N LEU A 208 -17.45 8.36 -16.96
CA LEU A 208 -17.86 9.16 -15.79
C LEU A 208 -17.28 10.59 -15.80
N TYR A 209 -16.70 11.01 -16.92
CA TYR A 209 -16.31 12.40 -17.20
C TYR A 209 -17.22 13.02 -18.25
#